data_AF-A0A7J4E3F7-F1
#
_entry.id   AF-A0A7J4E3F7-F1
#
_cell.length_a   1.000
_cell.length_b   1.000
_cell.length_c   1.000
_cell.angle_alpha   90.00
_cell.angle_beta   90.00
_cell.angle_gamma   90.00
#
_symmetry.space_group_name_H-M   'P 1'
#
loop_
_entity.id
_entity.type
_entity.pdbx_description
1 polymer ?
#
loop_
_entity_poly.entity_id
_entity_poly.type
_entity_poly.pdbx_seq_one_letter_code
_entity_poly.pdbx_strand_id
1 'polypeptide(L)' 'MSERVVWIVEYDIPVEPASKRRAFYRAVHKELKAKKIKWKWTGRSVIITPKKELAQTIHELAKQYGESHLYKATKA' A
#
# COMPACT_ATOMS: atom_id res chain seq x y z
N MET A 1 -26.44 -2.42 11.09
CA MET A 1 -25.04 -2.15 11.52
C MET A 1 -24.17 -2.27 10.27
N SER A 2 -23.48 -1.22 9.84
CA SER A 2 -22.57 -1.35 8.70
C SER A 2 -21.34 -2.15 9.12
N GLU A 3 -21.05 -3.24 8.40
CA GLU A 3 -19.82 -4.01 8.58
C GLU A 3 -18.61 -3.08 8.38
N ARG A 4 -17.74 -2.99 9.39
CA ARG A 4 -16.48 -2.25 9.28
C ARG A 4 -15.49 -3.12 8.53
N VAL A 5 -15.46 -2.99 7.20
CA VAL A 5 -14.43 -3.61 6.35
C VAL A 5 -13.14 -2.81 6.46
N VAL A 6 -12.03 -3.49 6.70
CA VAL A 6 -10.68 -2.90 6.58
C VAL A 6 -9.84 -3.71 5.60
N TRP A 7 -9.00 -3.00 4.86
CA TRP A 7 -8.06 -3.57 3.90
C TRP A 7 -6.66 -3.51 4.50
N ILE A 8 -5.94 -4.61 4.39
CA ILE A 8 -4.58 -4.74 4.89
C ILE A 8 -3.68 -5.02 3.68
N VAL A 9 -2.66 -4.20 3.51
CA VAL A 9 -1.61 -4.41 2.52
C VAL A 9 -0.32 -4.69 3.27
N GLU A 10 0.24 -5.85 3.03
CA GLU A 10 1.60 -6.19 3.43
C GLU A 10 2.47 -6.15 2.17
N TYR A 11 3.68 -5.63 2.28
CA TYR A 11 4.62 -5.62 1.18
C TYR A 11 6.05 -5.77 1.67
N ASP A 12 6.88 -6.48 0.89
CA ASP A 12 8.31 -6.55 1.13
C ASP A 12 9.05 -6.07 -0.12
N ILE A 13 9.75 -4.94 0.02
CA ILE A 13 10.52 -4.33 -1.07
C ILE A 13 12.00 -4.52 -0.77
N PRO A 14 12.76 -5.16 -1.68
CA PRO A 14 14.18 -5.39 -1.51
C PRO A 14 14.93 -4.13 -1.09
N VAL A 15 15.69 -4.25 0.00
CA VAL A 15 16.54 -3.16 0.51
C VAL A 15 17.75 -2.94 -0.38
N GLU A 16 18.18 -3.96 -1.13
CA GLU A 16 19.29 -3.89 -2.06
C GLU A 16 18.86 -4.18 -3.52
N PRO A 17 19.27 -3.34 -4.48
CA PRO A 17 19.94 -2.05 -4.27
C PRO A 17 18.98 -1.02 -3.65
N ALA A 18 19.47 -0.13 -2.79
CA ALA A 18 18.68 0.94 -2.14
C ALA A 18 17.91 1.86 -3.12
N SER A 19 18.27 1.83 -4.41
CA SER A 19 17.52 2.49 -5.48
C SER A 19 16.11 1.92 -5.67
N LYS A 20 15.88 0.60 -5.50
CA LYS A 20 14.57 -0.04 -5.68
C LYS A 20 13.54 0.46 -4.69
N ARG A 21 13.86 0.46 -3.39
CA ARG A 21 12.98 0.97 -2.34
C ARG A 21 12.63 2.45 -2.53
N ARG A 22 13.62 3.27 -2.94
CA ARG A 22 13.38 4.69 -3.26
C ARG A 22 12.53 4.89 -4.50
N ALA A 23 12.66 4.03 -5.51
CA ALA A 23 11.83 4.07 -6.71
C ALA A 23 10.37 3.71 -6.37
N PHE A 24 10.16 2.67 -5.55
CA PHE A 24 8.84 2.30 -5.05
C PHE A 24 8.14 3.48 -4.33
N TYR A 25 8.78 4.08 -3.32
CA TYR A 25 8.16 5.19 -2.60
C TYR A 25 7.86 6.40 -3.50
N ARG A 26 8.73 6.68 -4.48
CA ARG A 26 8.47 7.72 -5.48
C ARG A 26 7.27 7.40 -6.36
N ALA A 27 7.14 6.16 -6.82
CA ALA A 27 6.00 5.72 -7.62
C ALA A 27 4.69 5.85 -6.81
N VAL A 28 4.69 5.41 -5.55
CA VAL A 28 3.51 5.54 -4.67
C VAL A 28 3.13 7.00 -4.46
N HIS A 29 4.08 7.87 -4.14
CA HIS A 29 3.79 9.29 -3.95
C HIS A 29 3.23 9.95 -5.21
N LYS A 30 3.80 9.61 -6.39
CA LYS A 30 3.30 10.11 -7.68
C LYS A 30 1.86 9.68 -7.92
N GLU A 31 1.57 8.40 -7.72
CA GLU A 31 0.25 7.82 -7.99
C GLU A 31 -0.82 8.35 -7.02
N LEU A 32 -0.52 8.41 -5.72
CA LEU A 32 -1.45 8.94 -4.72
C LEU A 32 -1.73 10.44 -4.97
N LYS A 33 -0.74 11.21 -5.40
CA LYS A 33 -0.92 12.62 -5.79
C LYS A 33 -1.83 12.74 -7.02
N ALA A 34 -1.62 11.91 -8.05
CA ALA A 34 -2.45 11.90 -9.25
C ALA A 34 -3.93 11.57 -8.94
N LYS A 35 -4.16 10.58 -8.07
CA LYS A 35 -5.50 10.17 -7.63
C LYS A 35 -6.10 11.07 -6.53
N LYS A 36 -5.39 12.12 -6.09
CA LYS A 36 -5.79 13.00 -4.97
C LYS A 36 -6.08 12.25 -3.66
N ILE A 37 -5.43 11.10 -3.44
CA ILE A 37 -5.61 10.28 -2.24
C ILE A 37 -4.71 10.82 -1.12
N LYS A 38 -5.32 11.33 -0.05
CA LYS A 38 -4.60 11.75 1.15
C LYS A 38 -4.18 10.53 1.97
N TRP A 39 -2.87 10.37 2.17
CA TRP A 39 -2.25 9.34 2.99
C TRP A 39 -1.02 9.92 3.71
N LYS A 40 -0.84 9.54 4.99
CA LYS A 40 0.37 9.86 5.74
C LYS A 40 1.32 8.67 5.64
N TRP A 41 2.49 8.87 5.04
CA TRP A 41 3.48 7.82 4.90
C TRP A 41 3.91 7.27 6.26
N THR A 42 4.11 5.95 6.34
CA THR A 42 4.71 5.29 7.50
C THR A 42 5.90 4.48 7.02
N GLY A 43 6.96 4.38 7.84
CA GLY A 43 8.11 3.51 7.52
C GLY A 43 7.80 2.01 7.64
N ARG A 44 6.53 1.63 7.86
CA ARG A 44 6.12 0.24 8.05
C ARG A 44 5.78 -0.38 6.70
N SER A 45 6.18 -1.64 6.55
CA SER A 45 5.86 -2.54 5.44
C SER A 45 4.40 -3.06 5.45
N VAL A 46 3.55 -2.51 6.31
CA VAL A 46 2.14 -2.91 6.46
C VAL A 46 1.26 -1.66 6.54
N ILE A 47 0.14 -1.68 5.81
CA ILE A 47 -0.85 -0.61 5.76
C ILE A 47 -2.22 -1.20 6.10
N ILE A 48 -2.92 -0.57 7.02
CA ILE A 48 -4.30 -0.92 7.39
C ILE A 48 -5.16 0.30 7.08
N THR A 49 -6.17 0.14 6.23
CA THR A 49 -7.01 1.26 5.78
C THR A 49 -8.43 0.81 5.43
N PRO A 50 -9.46 1.60 5.73
CA PRO A 50 -10.81 1.36 5.20
C PRO A 50 -10.91 1.71 3.71
N LYS A 51 -9.94 2.46 3.16
CA LYS A 51 -9.97 2.94 1.78
C LYS A 51 -9.44 1.85 0.83
N LYS A 52 -10.36 1.10 0.20
CA LYS A 52 -10.03 0.06 -0.78
C LYS A 52 -9.07 0.55 -1.88
N GLU A 53 -9.33 1.72 -2.44
CA GLU A 53 -8.52 2.28 -3.54
C GLU A 53 -7.06 2.55 -3.14
N LEU A 54 -6.84 3.05 -1.91
CA LEU A 54 -5.49 3.22 -1.37
C LEU A 54 -4.78 1.87 -1.24
N ALA A 55 -5.48 0.87 -0.70
CA ALA A 55 -4.92 -0.47 -0.51
C ALA A 55 -4.55 -1.13 -1.85
N GLN A 56 -5.45 -1.08 -2.84
CA GLN A 56 -5.21 -1.63 -4.18
C GLN A 56 -4.04 -0.93 -4.87
N THR A 57 -4.01 0.40 -4.86
CA THR A 57 -2.94 1.19 -5.50
C THR A 57 -1.57 0.81 -4.93
N ILE A 58 -1.46 0.67 -3.60
CA ILE A 58 -0.18 0.31 -2.98
C ILE A 58 0.20 -1.13 -3.27
N HIS A 59 -0.77 -2.06 -3.20
CA HIS A 59 -0.54 -3.47 -3.53
C HIS A 59 -0.03 -3.66 -4.97
N GLU A 60 -0.69 -3.03 -5.94
CA GLU A 60 -0.32 -3.11 -7.36
C GLU A 60 1.08 -2.54 -7.62
N LEU A 61 1.40 -1.39 -7.02
CA LEU A 61 2.74 -0.82 -7.12
C LEU A 61 3.77 -1.70 -6.43
N ALA A 62 3.50 -2.18 -5.22
CA ALA A 62 4.45 -3.01 -4.47
C ALA A 62 4.84 -4.28 -5.24
N LYS A 63 3.89 -4.93 -5.92
CA LYS A 63 4.14 -6.10 -6.80
C LYS A 63 5.12 -5.84 -7.95
N GLN A 64 5.28 -4.58 -8.37
CA GLN A 64 6.24 -4.22 -9.42
C GLN A 64 7.68 -4.12 -8.89
N TYR A 65 7.85 -3.91 -7.59
CA TYR A 65 9.15 -3.66 -6.96
C TYR A 65 9.60 -4.79 -6.02
N GLY A 66 8.68 -5.66 -5.59
CA GLY A 66 8.91 -6.75 -4.66
C GLY A 66 7.66 -7.59 -4.47
N GLU A 67 7.44 -8.07 -3.24
CA GLU A 67 6.30 -8.90 -2.90
C GLU A 67 5.21 -8.09 -2.23
N SER A 68 3.95 -8.50 -2.41
CA SER A 68 2.84 -7.89 -1.70
C SER A 68 1.63 -8.81 -1.59
N HIS A 69 0.97 -8.74 -0.44
CA HIS A 69 -0.29 -9.40 -0.15
C HIS A 69 -1.36 -8.37 0.20
N LEU A 70 -2.58 -8.62 -0.28
CA LEU A 70 -3.76 -7.78 -0.02
C LEU A 70 -4.83 -8.63 0.66
N TYR A 71 -5.20 -8.24 1.87
CA TYR A 71 -6.22 -8.91 2.66
C TYR A 71 -7.44 -8.01 2.85
N LYS A 72 -8.62 -8.64 2.87
CA LYS A 72 -9.88 -8.01 3.28
C LYS A 72 -10.28 -8.60 4.63
N ALA A 73 -10.27 -7.77 5.67
CA ALA A 73 -10.77 -8.16 6.98
C ALA A 73 -12.21 -7.66 7.15
N THR A 74 -13.10 -8.61 7.46
CA THR A 74 -14.50 -8.36 7.79
C THR A 74 -14.74 -8.77 9.24
N LYS A 75 -15.57 -8.01 9.96
CA LYS A 75 -16.01 -8.43 11.29
C LYS A 75 -16.92 -9.66 11.11
N ALA A 76 -16.60 -10.75 11.78
CA ALA A 76 -17.44 -11.94 11.89
C ALA A 76 -18.66 -11.68 12.80
#